data_AF-A0A7G8A9Z7-F1
#
_entry.id   AF-A0A7G8A9Z7-F1
#
_cell.length_a   1.000
_cell.length_b   1.000
_cell.length_c   1.000
_cell.angle_alpha   90.00
_cell.angle_beta   90.00
_cell.angle_gamma   90.00
#
_symmetry.space_group_name_H-M   'P 1'
#
loop_
_entity.id
_entity.type
_entity.pdbx_description
1 polymer ?
#
loop_
_entity_poly.entity_id
_entity_poly.type
_entity_poly.pdbx_seq_one_letter_code
_entity_poly.pdbx_strand_id
1 'polypeptide(L)'
;MNMVEVQTDELIDAALDWAIATIEGLPIQYDPMAFGNTANGGYWIWDKAPGGMMAKIGDKYSPSNNWSQLGPLIEKRHIVLGNHESGDPSRQGEFWGSAHCFDSGTSFETYKGIKVATCRAIVAKEMGPVVRVPKVLVQPA
;
A
#
# COMPACT_ATOMS: atom_id res chain seq x y z
N MET A 1 -4.65 6.93 -19.84
CA MET A 1 -3.94 6.17 -18.79
C MET A 1 -4.46 4.74 -18.81
N ASN A 2 -3.61 3.74 -19.04
CA ASN A 2 -4.05 2.35 -19.04
C ASN A 2 -4.12 1.85 -17.59
N MET A 3 -5.31 1.47 -17.16
CA MET A 3 -5.60 0.95 -15.82
C MET A 3 -5.91 -0.55 -15.91
N VAL A 4 -5.58 -1.29 -14.85
CA VAL A 4 -5.90 -2.72 -14.71
C VAL A 4 -6.52 -2.96 -13.34
N GLU A 5 -7.41 -3.95 -13.26
CA GLU A 5 -7.96 -4.44 -12.00
C GLU A 5 -7.00 -5.46 -11.39
N VAL A 6 -6.71 -5.32 -10.10
CA VAL A 6 -5.81 -6.17 -9.33
C VAL A 6 -6.47 -6.48 -8.00
N GLN A 7 -6.32 -7.71 -7.51
CA GLN A 7 -6.80 -8.05 -6.16
C GLN A 7 -5.97 -7.31 -5.11
N THR A 8 -6.60 -6.83 -4.04
CA THR A 8 -5.92 -6.05 -3.01
C THR A 8 -4.81 -6.86 -2.31
N ASP A 9 -4.97 -8.18 -2.18
CA ASP A 9 -3.95 -9.09 -1.65
C ASP A 9 -2.74 -9.30 -2.57
N GLU A 10 -2.84 -8.94 -3.85
CA GLU A 10 -1.75 -9.01 -4.83
C GLU A 10 -0.97 -7.69 -4.92
N LEU A 11 -1.54 -6.57 -4.48
CA LEU A 11 -0.87 -5.26 -4.52
C LEU A 11 0.44 -5.26 -3.74
N ILE A 12 1.51 -4.80 -4.37
CA ILE A 12 2.85 -4.68 -3.77
C ILE A 12 3.58 -3.45 -4.32
N ASP A 13 4.65 -3.04 -3.64
CA ASP A 13 5.57 -1.97 -4.04
C ASP A 13 4.84 -0.70 -4.50
N ALA A 14 5.27 -0.11 -5.63
CA ALA A 14 4.74 1.14 -6.14
C ALA A 14 3.24 1.10 -6.46
N ALA A 15 2.68 -0.06 -6.82
CA ALA A 15 1.23 -0.17 -7.04
C ALA A 15 0.44 -0.03 -5.73
N LEU A 16 0.93 -0.66 -4.66
CA LEU A 16 0.34 -0.54 -3.33
C LEU A 16 0.51 0.88 -2.78
N ASP A 17 1.71 1.46 -2.90
CA ASP A 17 1.98 2.83 -2.46
C ASP A 17 1.16 3.86 -3.23
N TRP A 18 0.92 3.64 -4.52
CA TRP A 18 0.05 4.47 -5.35
C TRP A 18 -1.41 4.42 -4.90
N ALA A 19 -1.91 3.23 -4.54
CA ALA A 19 -3.25 3.08 -3.99
C ALA A 19 -3.39 3.86 -2.68
N ILE A 20 -2.40 3.77 -1.78
CA ILE A 20 -2.39 4.55 -0.54
C ILE A 20 -2.36 6.05 -0.80
N ALA A 21 -1.50 6.52 -1.73
CA ALA A 21 -1.45 7.94 -2.09
C ALA A 21 -2.80 8.43 -2.64
N THR A 22 -3.51 7.59 -3.39
CA THR A 22 -4.85 7.89 -3.92
C THR A 22 -5.88 7.98 -2.81
N ILE A 23 -5.86 7.07 -1.83
CA ILE A 23 -6.73 7.10 -0.64
C ILE A 23 -6.48 8.36 0.19
N GLU A 24 -5.22 8.76 0.37
CA GLU A 24 -4.86 9.99 1.08
C GLU A 24 -5.18 11.27 0.30
N GLY A 25 -5.67 11.16 -0.94
CA GLY A 25 -6.02 12.31 -1.78
C GLY A 25 -4.81 13.14 -2.21
N LEU A 26 -3.62 12.53 -2.28
CA LEU A 26 -2.38 13.22 -2.63
C LEU A 26 -2.38 13.59 -4.12
N PRO A 27 -1.74 14.72 -4.51
CA PRO A 27 -1.71 15.16 -5.90
C PRO A 27 -0.75 14.30 -6.72
N ILE A 28 -1.25 13.22 -7.33
CA ILE A 28 -0.43 12.30 -8.12
C ILE A 28 -0.28 12.80 -9.56
N GLN A 29 0.95 12.81 -10.08
CA GLN A 29 1.26 13.07 -11.48
C GLN A 29 2.16 11.98 -12.07
N TYR A 30 1.95 11.65 -13.34
CA TYR A 30 2.83 10.75 -14.08
C TYR A 30 3.97 11.55 -14.70
N ASP A 31 5.19 11.20 -14.30
CA ASP A 31 6.46 11.71 -14.78
C ASP A 31 6.50 13.24 -15.01
N PRO A 32 6.25 14.05 -13.97
CA PRO A 32 6.08 15.50 -14.09
C PRO A 32 7.34 16.24 -14.56
N MET A 33 8.51 15.59 -14.53
CA MET A 33 9.79 16.13 -15.00
C MET A 33 10.31 15.45 -16.27
N ALA A 34 9.50 14.60 -16.92
CA ALA A 34 9.86 13.89 -18.14
C ALA A 34 11.16 13.06 -18.03
N PHE A 35 11.34 12.34 -16.92
CA PHE A 35 12.48 11.47 -16.68
C PHE A 35 12.50 10.22 -17.58
N GLY A 36 11.37 9.84 -18.19
CA GLY A 36 11.26 8.70 -19.10
C GLY A 36 11.59 7.37 -18.43
N ASN A 37 12.25 6.47 -19.16
CA ASN A 37 12.62 5.13 -18.67
C ASN A 37 13.90 5.15 -17.82
N THR A 38 13.94 6.01 -16.81
CA THR A 38 15.04 6.09 -15.83
C THR A 38 14.55 5.71 -14.44
N ALA A 39 15.48 5.61 -13.49
CA ALA A 39 15.16 5.35 -12.09
C ALA A 39 14.23 6.41 -11.46
N ASN A 40 14.05 7.59 -12.07
CA ASN A 40 13.17 8.65 -11.60
C ASN A 40 11.84 8.75 -12.39
N GLY A 41 11.68 8.00 -13.48
CA GLY A 41 10.41 7.95 -14.21
C GLY A 41 9.29 7.29 -13.40
N GLY A 42 8.04 7.55 -13.78
CA GLY A 42 6.86 6.94 -13.17
C GLY A 42 5.99 7.92 -12.39
N TYR A 43 5.25 7.43 -11.39
CA TYR A 43 4.30 8.26 -10.64
C TYR A 43 4.95 8.97 -9.45
N TRP A 44 4.57 10.22 -9.27
CA TRP A 44 5.04 11.10 -8.21
C TRP A 44 3.86 11.73 -7.48
N ILE A 45 4.02 11.95 -6.18
CA ILE A 45 3.29 13.01 -5.49
C ILE A 45 3.95 14.32 -5.88
N TRP A 46 3.14 15.25 -6.39
CA TRP A 46 3.60 16.48 -7.01
C TRP A 46 2.77 17.69 -6.53
N ASP A 47 2.94 18.03 -5.26
CA ASP A 47 2.28 19.19 -4.65
C ASP A 47 3.07 20.47 -4.92
N LYS A 48 2.51 21.35 -5.77
CA LYS A 48 3.14 22.59 -6.21
C LYS A 48 3.04 23.73 -5.18
N ALA A 49 2.35 23.53 -4.06
CA ALA A 49 2.32 24.53 -2.99
C ALA A 49 3.74 24.79 -2.43
N PRO A 50 4.03 25.98 -1.86
CA PRO A 50 5.29 26.22 -1.16
C PRO A 50 5.51 25.21 -0.04
N GLY A 51 6.61 24.43 -0.11
CA GLY A 51 6.89 23.35 0.84
C GLY A 51 6.11 22.05 0.59
N GLY A 52 5.37 21.97 -0.53
CA GLY A 52 4.65 20.78 -0.95
C GLY A 52 5.55 19.57 -1.21
N MET A 53 4.98 18.38 -1.04
CA MET A 53 5.70 17.13 -1.24
C MET A 53 5.97 16.87 -2.73
N MET A 54 7.24 16.61 -3.04
CA MET A 54 7.72 16.15 -4.36
C MET A 54 8.41 14.80 -4.20
N ALA A 55 7.64 13.72 -4.19
CA ALA A 55 8.11 12.39 -3.82
C ALA A 55 7.69 11.34 -4.84
N LYS A 56 8.66 10.56 -5.33
CA LYS A 56 8.38 9.42 -6.19
C LYS A 56 7.67 8.32 -5.39
N ILE A 57 6.59 7.80 -5.96
CA ILE A 57 5.83 6.69 -5.36
C ILE A 57 6.60 5.38 -5.58
N GLY A 58 6.72 4.57 -4.52
CA GLY A 58 7.57 3.38 -4.48
C GLY A 58 9.05 3.67 -4.18
N ASP A 59 9.38 4.93 -3.86
CA ASP A 59 10.72 5.35 -3.43
C ASP A 59 10.59 6.30 -2.23
N LYS A 60 10.63 7.63 -2.44
CA LYS A 60 10.51 8.62 -1.36
C LYS A 60 9.15 8.59 -0.66
N TYR A 61 8.09 8.21 -1.37
CA TYR A 61 6.80 7.86 -0.79
C TYR A 61 6.57 6.37 -0.96
N SER A 62 6.78 5.63 0.13
CA SER A 62 6.62 4.18 0.18
C SER A 62 6.10 3.74 1.55
N PRO A 63 4.83 4.01 1.89
CA PRO A 63 4.24 3.54 3.16
C PRO A 63 4.30 2.03 3.33
N SER A 64 4.31 1.25 2.24
CA SER A 64 4.52 -0.20 2.30
C SER A 64 5.93 -0.61 2.74
N ASN A 65 6.90 0.31 2.70
CA ASN A 65 8.28 0.08 3.14
C ASN A 65 8.78 1.05 4.25
N ASN A 66 8.05 2.11 4.57
CA ASN A 66 8.48 3.16 5.49
C ASN A 66 7.51 3.39 6.66
N TRP A 67 7.96 3.06 7.87
CA TRP A 67 7.17 3.22 9.09
C TRP A 67 6.80 4.67 9.43
N SER A 68 7.64 5.65 9.11
CA SER A 68 7.31 7.05 9.41
C SER A 68 6.13 7.57 8.57
N GLN A 69 5.87 6.92 7.44
CA GLN A 69 4.73 7.20 6.57
C GLN A 69 3.52 6.34 6.93
N LEU A 70 3.75 5.08 7.30
CA LEU A 70 2.68 4.15 7.65
C LEU A 70 2.06 4.40 9.03
N GLY A 71 2.87 4.72 10.04
CA GLY A 71 2.43 4.89 11.43
C GLY A 71 1.22 5.81 11.58
N PRO A 72 1.27 7.04 11.04
CA PRO A 72 0.12 7.94 11.07
C PRO A 72 -1.13 7.38 10.38
N LEU A 73 -0.98 6.55 9.34
CA LEU A 73 -2.10 5.94 8.62
C LEU A 73 -2.78 4.84 9.45
N ILE A 74 -2.02 4.09 10.25
CA ILE A 74 -2.52 3.07 11.18
C ILE A 74 -3.46 3.72 12.19
N GLU A 75 -3.00 4.80 12.83
CA GLU A 75 -3.78 5.55 13.82
C GLU A 75 -5.03 6.16 13.19
N LYS A 76 -4.88 6.83 12.04
CA LYS A 76 -5.98 7.47 11.31
C LYS A 76 -7.10 6.50 10.89
N ARG A 77 -6.78 5.23 10.64
CA ARG A 77 -7.73 4.24 10.09
C ARG A 77 -8.07 3.10 11.02
N HIS A 78 -7.60 3.15 12.28
CA HIS A 78 -7.83 2.12 13.28
C HIS A 78 -7.41 0.73 12.79
N ILE A 79 -6.24 0.65 12.16
CA ILE A 79 -5.68 -0.64 11.77
C ILE A 79 -5.09 -1.30 13.01
N VAL A 80 -5.44 -2.56 13.23
CA VAL A 80 -4.90 -3.36 14.33
C VAL A 80 -3.91 -4.36 13.77
N LEU A 81 -2.76 -4.43 14.43
CA LEU A 81 -1.72 -5.42 14.15
C LEU A 81 -1.85 -6.53 15.18
N GLY A 82 -2.05 -7.77 14.71
CA GLY A 82 -2.30 -8.92 15.58
C GLY A 82 -1.30 -10.03 15.32
N ASN A 83 -0.87 -10.70 16.38
CA ASN A 83 -0.18 -11.97 16.31
C ASN A 83 -1.15 -13.07 16.72
N HIS A 84 -1.17 -14.16 15.97
CA HIS A 84 -2.09 -15.27 16.15
C HIS A 84 -1.29 -16.54 16.32
N GLU A 85 -1.75 -17.41 17.21
CA GLU A 85 -1.33 -18.79 17.25
C GLU A 85 -2.32 -19.64 16.45
N SER A 86 -1.82 -20.61 15.70
CA SER A 86 -2.68 -21.58 15.03
C SER A 86 -3.50 -22.36 16.06
N GLY A 87 -4.83 -22.26 15.98
CA GLY A 87 -5.75 -23.08 16.78
C GLY A 87 -5.86 -24.53 16.30
N ASP A 88 -5.16 -24.90 15.21
CA ASP A 88 -5.10 -26.26 14.69
C ASP A 88 -4.17 -27.12 15.57
N PRO A 89 -4.66 -28.19 16.21
CA PRO A 89 -3.84 -29.07 17.05
C PRO A 89 -2.64 -29.69 16.33
N SER A 90 -2.69 -29.80 15.00
CA SER A 90 -1.59 -30.33 14.16
C SER A 90 -0.52 -29.29 13.84
N ARG A 91 -0.80 -28.00 14.09
CA ARG A 91 0.09 -26.85 13.86
C ARG A 91 0.38 -26.09 15.16
N GLN A 92 0.35 -26.79 16.29
CA GLN A 92 0.65 -26.21 17.61
C GLN A 92 2.01 -25.50 17.60
N GLY A 93 2.04 -24.26 18.09
CA GLY A 93 3.23 -23.41 18.09
C GLY A 93 3.51 -22.67 16.78
N GLU A 94 2.68 -22.81 15.73
CA GLU A 94 2.77 -21.94 14.56
C GLU A 94 2.14 -20.58 14.86
N PHE A 95 2.97 -19.53 14.80
CA PHE A 95 2.54 -18.15 14.94
C PHE A 95 2.54 -17.44 13.59
N TRP A 96 1.52 -16.62 13.36
CA TRP A 96 1.44 -15.75 12.18
C TRP A 96 0.96 -14.36 12.57
N GLY A 97 1.42 -13.35 11.83
CA GLY A 97 1.00 -11.96 12.01
C GLY A 97 -0.08 -11.57 11.02
N SER A 98 -0.92 -10.62 11.41
CA SER A 98 -1.94 -10.00 10.55
C SER A 98 -1.99 -8.50 10.74
N ALA A 99 -2.45 -7.80 9.71
CA ALA A 99 -3.02 -6.47 9.85
C ALA A 99 -4.50 -6.52 9.45
N HIS A 100 -5.37 -5.96 10.29
CA HIS A 100 -6.81 -6.00 10.05
C HIS A 100 -7.49 -4.68 10.42
N CYS A 101 -8.60 -4.41 9.74
CA CYS A 101 -9.50 -3.32 10.09
C CYS A 101 -10.85 -3.90 10.52
N PHE A 102 -11.12 -3.90 11.83
CA PHE A 102 -12.34 -4.48 12.42
C PHE A 102 -13.62 -3.93 11.78
N ASP A 103 -13.69 -2.62 11.52
CA ASP A 103 -14.86 -1.97 10.92
C ASP A 103 -15.23 -2.56 9.55
N SER A 104 -14.23 -3.05 8.80
CA SER A 104 -14.42 -3.62 7.46
C SER A 104 -14.40 -5.15 7.43
N GLY A 105 -14.03 -5.80 8.54
CA GLY A 105 -13.83 -7.25 8.60
C GLY A 105 -12.69 -7.78 7.72
N THR A 106 -11.77 -6.93 7.27
CA THR A 106 -10.65 -7.33 6.40
C THR A 106 -9.40 -7.67 7.21
N SER A 107 -8.67 -8.72 6.80
CA SER A 107 -7.42 -9.17 7.43
C SER A 107 -6.43 -9.65 6.37
N PHE A 108 -5.16 -9.28 6.51
CA PHE A 108 -4.08 -9.69 5.63
C PHE A 108 -2.93 -10.26 6.44
N GLU A 109 -2.41 -11.40 6.01
CA GLU A 109 -1.24 -12.05 6.60
C GLU A 109 0.05 -11.25 6.33
N THR A 110 1.01 -11.35 7.26
CA THR A 110 2.23 -10.54 7.24
C THR A 110 3.41 -11.21 6.53
N TYR A 111 3.19 -12.26 5.73
CA TYR A 111 4.26 -13.02 5.06
C TYR A 111 5.10 -12.16 4.10
N LYS A 112 4.50 -11.15 3.44
CA LYS A 112 5.21 -10.13 2.64
C LYS A 112 5.70 -8.93 3.48
N GLY A 113 5.61 -9.02 4.79
CA GLY A 113 5.93 -7.95 5.74
C GLY A 113 4.68 -7.27 6.30
N ILE A 114 4.76 -6.89 7.58
CA ILE A 114 3.67 -6.24 8.32
C ILE A 114 3.22 -4.93 7.67
N LYS A 115 4.13 -4.16 7.07
CA LYS A 115 3.83 -2.89 6.41
C LYS A 115 2.98 -3.09 5.15
N VAL A 116 3.34 -4.09 4.34
CA VAL A 116 2.57 -4.50 3.16
C VAL A 116 1.17 -4.95 3.57
N ALA A 117 1.06 -5.83 4.57
CA ALA A 117 -0.24 -6.28 5.09
C ALA A 117 -1.10 -5.11 5.58
N THR A 118 -0.49 -4.16 6.29
CA THR A 118 -1.18 -2.96 6.81
C THR A 118 -1.69 -2.08 5.68
N CYS A 119 -0.87 -1.79 4.68
CA CYS A 119 -1.32 -1.04 3.51
C CYS A 119 -2.45 -1.76 2.76
N ARG A 120 -2.38 -3.09 2.61
CA ARG A 120 -3.47 -3.87 2.00
C ARG A 120 -4.75 -3.81 2.81
N ALA A 121 -4.67 -3.85 4.15
CA ALA A 121 -5.83 -3.66 5.03
C ALA A 121 -6.47 -2.28 4.83
N ILE A 122 -5.66 -1.23 4.71
CA ILE A 122 -6.14 0.13 4.40
C ILE A 122 -6.83 0.17 3.03
N VAL A 123 -6.19 -0.40 2.01
CA VAL A 123 -6.75 -0.42 0.65
C VAL A 123 -8.06 -1.20 0.61
N ALA A 124 -8.13 -2.35 1.25
CA ALA A 124 -9.34 -3.16 1.29
C ALA A 124 -10.48 -2.46 2.01
N LYS A 125 -10.18 -1.74 3.10
CA LYS A 125 -11.15 -0.92 3.83
C LYS A 125 -11.76 0.18 2.94
N GLU A 126 -10.92 0.88 2.19
CA GLU A 126 -11.29 2.15 1.53
C GLU A 126 -11.71 1.96 0.07
N MET A 127 -11.19 0.94 -0.61
CA MET A 127 -11.38 0.68 -2.03
C MET A 127 -11.98 -0.70 -2.32
N GLY A 128 -12.02 -1.60 -1.34
CA GLY A 128 -12.55 -2.95 -1.49
C GLY A 128 -11.52 -3.99 -1.95
N PRO A 129 -11.98 -5.21 -2.30
CA PRO A 129 -11.11 -6.35 -2.59
C PRO A 129 -10.43 -6.28 -3.97
N VAL A 130 -10.94 -5.46 -4.88
CA VAL A 130 -10.41 -5.27 -6.23
C VAL A 130 -10.20 -3.79 -6.49
N VAL A 131 -9.00 -3.41 -6.92
CA VAL A 131 -8.63 -2.01 -7.12
C VAL A 131 -8.11 -1.79 -8.54
N ARG A 132 -8.44 -0.63 -9.10
CA ARG A 132 -7.94 -0.19 -10.40
C ARG A 132 -6.66 0.62 -10.21
N VAL A 133 -5.53 0.09 -10.67
CA VAL A 133 -4.22 0.75 -10.61
C VAL A 133 -3.62 0.96 -12.01
N PRO A 134 -2.70 1.91 -12.19
CA PRO A 134 -1.99 2.07 -13.45
C PRO A 134 -1.25 0.79 -13.85
N LYS A 135 -1.46 0.33 -15.10
CA LYS A 135 -0.85 -0.89 -15.63
C LYS A 135 0.67 -0.91 -15.51
N VAL A 136 1.31 0.24 -15.66
CA VAL A 136 2.77 0.38 -15.58
C VAL A 136 3.34 0.13 -14.18
N LEU A 137 2.51 0.17 -13.13
CA LEU A 137 2.92 -0.10 -11.75
C LEU A 137 2.78 -1.58 -11.36
N VAL A 138 2.01 -2.36 -12.13
CA VAL A 138 1.83 -3.78 -11.86
C VAL A 138 3.04 -4.53 -12.42
N GLN A 139 3.81 -5.15 -11.54
CA GLN A 139 4.92 -6.01 -11.94
C GLN A 139 4.37 -7.32 -12.51
N PRO A 140 5.00 -7.92 -13.54
CA PRO A 140 4.70 -9.28 -13.91
C PRO A 140 5.06 -10.22 -12.75
N ALA A 141 4.15 -11.15 -12.46
CA ALA A 141 4.31 -12.18 -11.42
C ALA A 141 5.51 -13.08 -11.68
#